data_AF-A0A9X2DHJ4-F1
#
_entry.id   AF-A0A9X2DHJ4-F1
#
_cell.length_a   1.000
_cell.length_b   1.000
_cell.length_c   1.000
_cell.angle_alpha   90.00
_cell.angle_beta   90.00
_cell.angle_gamma   90.00
#
_symmetry.space_group_name_H-M   'P 1'
#
loop_
_entity.id
_entity.type
_entity.pdbx_description
1 polymer ?
#
loop_
_entity_poly.entity_id
_entity_poly.type
_entity_poly.pdbx_seq_one_letter_code
_entity_poly.pdbx_strand_id
1 'polypeptide(L)'
;MSYRDDFSNAAGWSAADVSIRLNNSAGRGFLSFLKQSGVDTLIRYYASSARPKTITAEEAKFLSKEGFGILPVFQDSSRDISNFTRQAGKANAKSAMDFAKRVGQPKGRGSTILFAVDADYSTAEIDGPIVDYFTAVKNEIDGAFAIGAYGSGAVLSKLVAERLITVPWMSMSRLFLGTEQYFYSNRWSMRQIPPEVTHQASGVGYDRNVVRVRREELGVFQVDEAGEGLLAWDTDIDATLGGHMDAAAIEHAIGPQKRVTTEGLRLRTSPNGEIIRDLTIGENVTDLGEASEDGWRKIKAGTDEGVAFGKYLRSPGRPEVEALLTAAIGEWVRFEKGRANEASDPFYKYVREMWAAIGEPYDGRSKYPNGEEVPWSAAFISWVVRKAGPAYANFQFAASHSVFVNNAIKARVTGRQDKPYWGFRITEEKPELGDIIQRNRSGRTFSYSYAENHAEYISHSDIVVEVTPDVVRVIGGNVGDTVSFGGEIQEYELDGNGFIKPGQKVIALLKNRAGLIG
;
A
#
# COMPACT_ATOMS: atom_id res chain seq x y z
N MET A 1 -3.36 -14.24 21.60
CA MET A 1 -4.80 -13.95 21.63
C MET A 1 -5.54 -15.17 21.12
N SER A 2 -6.80 -15.39 21.49
CA SER A 2 -7.55 -16.56 20.99
C SER A 2 -8.03 -16.31 19.54
N TYR A 3 -8.29 -17.36 18.75
CA TYR A 3 -8.88 -17.20 17.41
C TYR A 3 -10.14 -16.34 17.43
N ARG A 4 -10.98 -16.50 18.46
CA ARG A 4 -12.17 -15.67 18.65
C ARG A 4 -11.82 -14.19 18.76
N ASP A 5 -10.83 -13.84 19.57
CA ASP A 5 -10.45 -12.44 19.81
C ASP A 5 -9.75 -11.84 18.59
N ASP A 6 -8.85 -12.59 17.95
CA ASP A 6 -8.16 -12.18 16.72
C ASP A 6 -9.15 -11.98 15.57
N PHE A 7 -10.14 -12.87 15.46
CA PHE A 7 -11.16 -12.80 14.42
C PHE A 7 -12.10 -11.61 14.62
N SER A 8 -12.49 -11.35 15.87
CA SER A 8 -13.39 -10.26 16.23
C SER A 8 -12.69 -8.89 16.36
N ASN A 9 -11.37 -8.82 16.18
CA ASN A 9 -10.65 -7.55 16.23
C ASN A 9 -11.12 -6.61 15.10
N ALA A 10 -11.68 -5.47 15.50
CA ALA A 10 -12.23 -4.45 14.62
C ALA A 10 -11.27 -3.28 14.34
N ALA A 11 -10.05 -3.30 14.89
CA ALA A 11 -9.09 -2.23 14.69
C ALA A 11 -8.77 -2.05 13.20
N GLY A 12 -8.87 -0.82 12.69
CA GLY A 12 -8.59 -0.50 11.30
C GLY A 12 -9.64 -0.99 10.29
N TRP A 13 -10.87 -1.27 10.73
CA TRP A 13 -11.98 -1.44 9.79
C TRP A 13 -12.16 -0.19 8.92
N SER A 14 -12.33 -0.39 7.62
CA SER A 14 -12.39 0.71 6.65
C SER A 14 -13.44 0.51 5.56
N ALA A 15 -14.20 -0.59 5.64
CA ALA A 15 -15.30 -0.88 4.75
C ALA A 15 -16.56 -1.21 5.55
N ALA A 16 -17.73 -0.85 5.01
CA ALA A 16 -19.01 -1.17 5.61
C ALA A 16 -19.97 -1.73 4.56
N ASP A 17 -20.66 -2.83 4.88
CA ASP A 17 -21.79 -3.29 4.07
C ASP A 17 -23.11 -2.93 4.74
N VAL A 18 -24.06 -2.47 3.92
CA VAL A 18 -25.31 -1.83 4.38
C VAL A 18 -26.45 -2.33 3.52
N SER A 19 -27.56 -2.74 4.14
CA SER A 19 -28.68 -3.40 3.45
C SER A 19 -29.82 -2.45 3.07
N ILE A 20 -29.68 -1.15 3.30
CA ILE A 20 -30.65 -0.10 2.94
C ILE A 20 -29.99 0.99 2.10
N ARG A 21 -30.81 1.78 1.40
CA ARG A 21 -30.31 2.92 0.62
C ARG A 21 -29.87 4.06 1.55
N LEU A 22 -28.81 4.75 1.17
CA LEU A 22 -28.18 5.79 1.99
C LEU A 22 -28.43 7.22 1.51
N ASN A 23 -29.06 7.42 0.34
CA ASN A 23 -29.43 8.73 -0.19
C ASN A 23 -30.72 9.31 0.45
N ASN A 24 -30.85 9.18 1.77
CA ASN A 24 -31.97 9.71 2.57
C ASN A 24 -31.44 10.39 3.85
N SER A 25 -32.33 10.99 4.65
CA SER A 25 -31.95 11.75 5.85
C SER A 25 -31.19 10.92 6.89
N ALA A 26 -31.61 9.66 7.11
CA ALA A 26 -30.92 8.75 8.02
C ALA A 26 -29.52 8.38 7.50
N GLY A 27 -29.40 8.15 6.19
CA GLY A 27 -28.13 7.85 5.53
C GLY A 27 -27.11 8.98 5.63
N ARG A 28 -27.50 10.26 5.47
CA ARG A 28 -26.56 11.40 5.60
C ARG A 28 -25.84 11.45 6.95
N GLY A 29 -26.59 11.30 8.04
CA GLY A 29 -26.02 11.27 9.39
C GLY A 29 -25.11 10.06 9.60
N PHE A 30 -25.49 8.91 9.04
CA PHE A 30 -24.69 7.70 9.08
C PHE A 30 -23.38 7.80 8.28
N LEU A 31 -23.41 8.37 7.08
CA LEU A 31 -22.22 8.58 6.26
C LEU A 31 -21.19 9.47 6.96
N SER A 32 -21.64 10.50 7.68
CA SER A 32 -20.73 11.35 8.47
C SER A 32 -19.99 10.55 9.55
N PHE A 33 -20.69 9.64 10.23
CA PHE A 33 -20.09 8.72 11.20
C PHE A 33 -19.08 7.77 10.55
N LEU A 34 -19.40 7.21 9.38
CA LEU A 34 -18.49 6.33 8.64
C LEU A 34 -17.18 7.05 8.28
N LYS A 35 -17.24 8.27 7.74
CA LYS A 35 -16.03 9.07 7.43
C LYS A 35 -15.17 9.31 8.66
N GLN A 36 -15.78 9.73 9.77
CA GLN A 36 -15.07 9.97 11.04
C GLN A 36 -14.43 8.69 11.61
N SER A 37 -14.96 7.52 11.25
CA SER A 37 -14.44 6.22 11.65
C SER A 37 -13.35 5.68 10.70
N GLY A 38 -12.95 6.44 9.67
CA GLY A 38 -11.94 6.04 8.70
C GLY A 38 -12.44 5.06 7.63
N VAL A 39 -13.76 4.99 7.43
CA VAL A 39 -14.37 4.15 6.39
C VAL A 39 -14.34 4.87 5.06
N ASP A 40 -13.76 4.20 4.07
CA ASP A 40 -13.59 4.69 2.71
C ASP A 40 -14.44 3.89 1.70
N THR A 41 -14.82 2.66 2.04
CA THR A 41 -15.51 1.73 1.13
C THR A 41 -16.91 1.38 1.62
N LEU A 42 -17.91 1.48 0.73
CA LEU A 42 -19.27 0.99 0.95
C LEU A 42 -19.57 -0.20 0.05
N ILE A 43 -19.91 -1.33 0.67
CA ILE A 43 -20.35 -2.52 -0.02
C ILE A 43 -21.87 -2.45 -0.20
N ARG A 44 -22.32 -2.48 -1.46
CA ARG A 44 -23.74 -2.28 -1.82
C ARG A 44 -24.25 -3.39 -2.74
N TYR A 45 -25.55 -3.61 -2.72
CA TYR A 45 -26.11 -4.84 -3.27
C TYR A 45 -26.57 -4.72 -4.72
N TYR A 46 -26.16 -5.67 -5.55
CA TYR A 46 -26.80 -6.06 -6.81
C TYR A 46 -27.63 -7.32 -6.59
N ALA A 47 -28.54 -7.61 -7.51
CA ALA A 47 -29.39 -8.80 -7.46
C ALA A 47 -30.02 -9.08 -8.84
N SER A 48 -30.77 -10.17 -8.99
CA SER A 48 -31.54 -10.47 -10.22
C SER A 48 -32.59 -9.41 -10.58
N SER A 49 -32.98 -8.58 -9.61
CA SER A 49 -34.00 -7.54 -9.76
C SER A 49 -33.82 -6.39 -8.78
N ALA A 50 -34.23 -5.19 -9.19
CA ALA A 50 -34.23 -4.02 -8.32
C ALA A 50 -35.18 -4.21 -7.13
N ARG A 51 -34.68 -3.94 -5.92
CA ARG A 51 -35.41 -4.07 -4.65
C ARG A 51 -34.93 -2.99 -3.66
N PRO A 52 -35.55 -2.84 -2.48
CA PRO A 52 -35.14 -1.83 -1.51
C PRO A 52 -33.66 -1.91 -1.10
N LYS A 53 -33.10 -3.13 -1.01
CA LYS A 53 -31.70 -3.39 -0.64
C LYS A 53 -30.69 -2.98 -1.71
N THR A 54 -31.07 -3.03 -2.99
CA THR A 54 -30.15 -2.81 -4.11
C THR A 54 -29.88 -1.34 -4.35
N ILE A 55 -28.63 -1.04 -4.72
CA ILE A 55 -28.18 0.30 -5.08
C ILE A 55 -28.88 0.83 -6.35
N THR A 56 -29.11 2.14 -6.39
CA THR A 56 -29.62 2.84 -7.58
C THR A 56 -28.55 3.76 -8.17
N ALA A 57 -28.78 4.26 -9.39
CA ALA A 57 -27.85 5.22 -10.01
C ALA A 57 -27.74 6.51 -9.17
N GLU A 58 -28.85 6.99 -8.62
CA GLU A 58 -28.88 8.17 -7.75
C GLU A 58 -28.15 7.92 -6.43
N GLU A 59 -28.27 6.73 -5.86
CA GLU A 59 -27.49 6.36 -4.68
C GLU A 59 -26.00 6.26 -5.01
N ALA A 60 -25.61 5.66 -6.14
CA ALA A 60 -24.20 5.56 -6.52
C ALA A 60 -23.54 6.93 -6.71
N LYS A 61 -24.22 7.86 -7.40
CA LYS A 61 -23.77 9.26 -7.52
C LYS A 61 -23.67 9.94 -6.16
N PHE A 62 -24.68 9.76 -5.31
CA PHE A 62 -24.71 10.33 -3.98
C PHE A 62 -23.55 9.82 -3.09
N LEU A 63 -23.31 8.50 -3.06
CA LEU A 63 -22.21 7.91 -2.27
C LEU A 63 -20.84 8.36 -2.79
N SER A 64 -20.68 8.43 -4.11
CA SER A 64 -19.45 8.90 -4.76
C SER A 64 -19.16 10.37 -4.43
N LYS A 65 -20.18 11.23 -4.46
CA LYS A 65 -20.12 12.64 -4.04
C LYS A 65 -19.81 12.84 -2.55
N GLU A 66 -20.12 11.83 -1.74
CA GLU A 66 -19.74 11.80 -0.35
C GLU A 66 -18.31 11.26 -0.15
N GLY A 67 -17.59 10.88 -1.23
CA GLY A 67 -16.21 10.42 -1.18
C GLY A 67 -16.03 8.94 -0.89
N PHE A 68 -17.10 8.12 -0.96
CA PHE A 68 -17.00 6.68 -0.74
C PHE A 68 -16.73 5.92 -2.04
N GLY A 69 -15.82 4.95 -1.99
CA GLY A 69 -15.69 3.92 -3.01
C GLY A 69 -16.81 2.89 -2.88
N ILE A 70 -17.37 2.45 -4.01
CA ILE A 70 -18.48 1.50 -4.06
C ILE A 70 -17.94 0.13 -4.49
N LEU A 71 -18.26 -0.89 -3.69
CA LEU A 71 -17.92 -2.28 -3.98
C LEU A 71 -19.21 -3.13 -4.07
N PRO A 72 -19.63 -3.55 -5.26
CA PRO A 72 -20.90 -4.24 -5.41
C PRO A 72 -20.79 -5.71 -5.02
N VAL A 73 -21.81 -6.21 -4.32
CA VAL A 73 -22.02 -7.64 -4.07
C VAL A 73 -23.37 -8.08 -4.66
N PHE A 74 -23.33 -9.06 -5.56
CA PHE A 74 -24.52 -9.74 -6.06
C PHE A 74 -25.01 -10.75 -5.02
N GLN A 75 -26.24 -10.55 -4.54
CA GLN A 75 -26.88 -11.47 -3.59
C GLN A 75 -28.38 -11.61 -3.85
N ASP A 76 -28.80 -12.86 -4.05
CA ASP A 76 -30.21 -13.31 -4.08
C ASP A 76 -30.44 -14.38 -2.99
N SER A 77 -30.67 -15.63 -3.39
CA SER A 77 -30.75 -16.79 -2.50
C SER A 77 -29.39 -17.50 -2.50
N SER A 78 -28.49 -17.05 -1.63
CA SER A 78 -27.14 -17.60 -1.50
C SER A 78 -26.99 -18.60 -0.34
N ARG A 79 -28.11 -19.11 0.19
CA ARG A 79 -28.18 -19.97 1.38
C ARG A 79 -28.72 -21.38 1.12
N ASP A 80 -29.02 -21.69 -0.13
CA ASP A 80 -29.51 -23.00 -0.57
C ASP A 80 -28.69 -23.43 -1.79
N ILE A 81 -28.07 -24.60 -1.69
CA ILE A 81 -27.14 -25.14 -2.69
C ILE A 81 -27.79 -25.30 -4.07
N SER A 82 -29.10 -25.52 -4.13
CA SER A 82 -29.84 -25.68 -5.39
C SER A 82 -29.83 -24.41 -6.25
N ASN A 83 -29.52 -23.25 -5.67
CA ASN A 83 -29.34 -22.00 -6.41
C ASN A 83 -27.96 -21.87 -7.07
N PHE A 84 -26.99 -22.73 -6.74
CA PHE A 84 -25.64 -22.74 -7.33
C PHE A 84 -25.57 -23.70 -8.52
N THR A 85 -26.20 -23.32 -9.62
CA THR A 85 -26.12 -24.05 -10.90
C THR A 85 -25.38 -23.24 -11.96
N ARG A 86 -24.89 -23.90 -13.02
CA ARG A 86 -24.30 -23.20 -14.18
C ARG A 86 -25.27 -22.21 -14.82
N GLN A 87 -26.56 -22.57 -14.92
CA GLN A 87 -27.60 -21.70 -15.47
C GLN A 87 -27.81 -20.47 -14.60
N ALA A 88 -27.88 -20.65 -13.27
CA ALA A 88 -27.99 -19.55 -12.32
C ALA A 88 -26.74 -18.65 -12.36
N GLY A 89 -25.53 -19.22 -12.40
CA GLY A 89 -24.28 -18.46 -12.52
C GLY A 89 -24.26 -17.55 -13.74
N LYS A 90 -24.64 -18.09 -14.90
CA LYS A 90 -24.78 -17.30 -16.13
C LYS A 90 -25.84 -16.20 -16.02
N ALA A 91 -27.01 -16.50 -15.46
CA ALA A 91 -28.10 -15.53 -15.31
C ALA A 91 -27.74 -14.40 -14.33
N ASN A 92 -27.13 -14.74 -13.20
CA ASN A 92 -26.69 -13.81 -12.18
C ASN A 92 -25.56 -12.92 -12.69
N ALA A 93 -24.62 -13.49 -13.44
CA ALA A 93 -23.55 -12.73 -14.08
C ALA A 93 -24.10 -11.67 -15.06
N LYS A 94 -25.06 -12.04 -15.91
CA LYS A 94 -25.75 -11.10 -16.81
C LYS A 94 -26.45 -9.99 -16.03
N SER A 95 -27.20 -10.36 -15.00
CA SER A 95 -27.93 -9.37 -14.19
C SER A 95 -26.98 -8.44 -13.43
N ALA A 96 -25.85 -8.95 -12.95
CA ALA A 96 -24.80 -8.15 -12.34
C ALA A 96 -24.21 -7.13 -13.34
N MET A 97 -23.97 -7.53 -14.59
CA MET A 97 -23.53 -6.61 -15.65
C MET A 97 -24.60 -5.56 -16.01
N ASP A 98 -25.90 -5.93 -15.99
CA ASP A 98 -27.00 -4.98 -16.20
C ASP A 98 -27.07 -3.95 -15.06
N PHE A 99 -26.84 -4.37 -13.81
CA PHE A 99 -26.72 -3.48 -12.66
C PHE A 99 -25.50 -2.58 -12.76
N ALA A 100 -24.33 -3.15 -13.07
CA ALA A 100 -23.08 -2.43 -13.28
C ALA A 100 -23.27 -1.31 -14.31
N LYS A 101 -23.88 -1.64 -15.47
CA LYS A 101 -24.24 -0.66 -16.50
C LYS A 101 -25.20 0.41 -15.98
N ARG A 102 -26.23 0.02 -15.22
CA ARG A 102 -27.25 0.96 -14.71
C ARG A 102 -26.67 1.99 -13.75
N VAL A 103 -25.71 1.60 -12.91
CA VAL A 103 -25.14 2.49 -11.90
C VAL A 103 -23.82 3.13 -12.32
N GLY A 104 -23.39 2.92 -13.55
CA GLY A 104 -22.17 3.53 -14.08
C GLY A 104 -20.88 2.82 -13.71
N GLN A 105 -20.89 1.59 -13.21
CA GLN A 105 -19.67 0.88 -12.84
C GLN A 105 -18.74 0.68 -14.07
N PRO A 106 -17.44 1.02 -13.99
CA PRO A 106 -16.55 1.01 -15.14
C PRO A 106 -16.18 -0.41 -15.58
N LYS A 107 -16.56 -0.76 -16.81
CA LYS A 107 -16.20 -2.02 -17.48
C LYS A 107 -14.77 -1.97 -18.02
N GLY A 108 -14.05 -3.08 -17.94
CA GLY A 108 -12.74 -3.29 -18.57
C GLY A 108 -11.59 -2.53 -17.90
N ARG A 109 -11.87 -1.89 -16.75
CA ARG A 109 -10.88 -1.12 -15.97
C ARG A 109 -10.45 -1.85 -14.69
N GLY A 110 -10.89 -3.09 -14.49
CA GLY A 110 -10.54 -3.85 -13.28
C GLY A 110 -11.46 -3.61 -12.08
N SER A 111 -12.65 -2.99 -12.27
CA SER A 111 -13.62 -2.89 -11.18
C SER A 111 -14.23 -4.25 -10.84
N THR A 112 -14.55 -4.46 -9.56
CA THR A 112 -14.91 -5.78 -9.02
C THR A 112 -16.41 -5.94 -8.84
N ILE A 113 -16.92 -7.15 -9.06
CA ILE A 113 -18.23 -7.60 -8.59
C ILE A 113 -18.04 -8.83 -7.69
N LEU A 114 -18.50 -8.76 -6.45
CA LEU A 114 -18.51 -9.88 -5.51
C LEU A 114 -19.76 -10.74 -5.72
N PHE A 115 -19.65 -12.06 -5.61
CA PHE A 115 -20.80 -12.98 -5.59
C PHE A 115 -20.89 -13.69 -4.25
N ALA A 116 -22.06 -13.63 -3.60
CA ALA A 116 -22.23 -14.15 -2.25
C ALA A 116 -22.49 -15.67 -2.21
N VAL A 117 -21.78 -16.35 -1.30
CA VAL A 117 -22.00 -17.73 -0.83
C VAL A 117 -22.20 -17.64 0.69
N ASP A 118 -23.46 -17.47 1.12
CA ASP A 118 -23.81 -17.01 2.47
C ASP A 118 -24.31 -18.13 3.39
N ALA A 119 -23.71 -19.31 3.25
CA ALA A 119 -23.95 -20.46 4.10
C ALA A 119 -22.69 -21.32 4.21
N ASP A 120 -22.69 -22.22 5.19
CA ASP A 120 -21.66 -23.24 5.30
C ASP A 120 -22.01 -24.42 4.40
N TYR A 121 -21.10 -24.77 3.49
CA TYR A 121 -21.30 -25.83 2.52
C TYR A 121 -20.21 -26.90 2.68
N SER A 122 -20.58 -28.15 2.41
CA SER A 122 -19.64 -29.27 2.44
C SER A 122 -18.61 -29.18 1.30
N THR A 123 -17.51 -29.91 1.43
CA THR A 123 -16.47 -29.97 0.38
C THR A 123 -17.02 -30.43 -0.97
N ALA A 124 -17.96 -31.38 -0.99
CA ALA A 124 -18.59 -31.86 -2.22
C ALA A 124 -19.44 -30.79 -2.92
N GLU A 125 -20.16 -29.99 -2.13
CA GLU A 125 -20.96 -28.86 -2.63
C GLU A 125 -20.08 -27.72 -3.15
N ILE A 126 -18.93 -27.50 -2.48
CA ILE A 126 -17.90 -26.55 -2.90
C ILE A 126 -17.25 -26.99 -4.22
N ASP A 127 -16.75 -28.23 -4.29
CA ASP A 127 -16.03 -28.76 -5.44
C ASP A 127 -16.93 -28.98 -6.67
N GLY A 128 -18.23 -29.17 -6.47
CA GLY A 128 -19.22 -29.35 -7.54
C GLY A 128 -20.03 -28.06 -7.79
N PRO A 129 -21.28 -27.96 -7.29
CA PRO A 129 -22.21 -26.87 -7.61
C PRO A 129 -21.62 -25.45 -7.51
N ILE A 130 -20.84 -25.14 -6.47
CA ILE A 130 -20.28 -23.80 -6.28
C ILE A 130 -19.19 -23.49 -7.31
N VAL A 131 -18.24 -24.39 -7.53
CA VAL A 131 -17.22 -24.24 -8.59
C VAL A 131 -17.87 -24.17 -9.97
N ASP A 132 -18.89 -24.98 -10.24
CA ASP A 132 -19.66 -24.96 -11.48
C ASP A 132 -20.36 -23.62 -11.71
N TYR A 133 -20.99 -23.08 -10.67
CA TYR A 133 -21.59 -21.75 -10.68
C TYR A 133 -20.55 -20.66 -10.97
N PHE A 134 -19.43 -20.63 -10.25
CA PHE A 134 -18.40 -19.60 -10.42
C PHE A 134 -17.66 -19.72 -11.76
N THR A 135 -17.53 -20.94 -12.30
CA THR A 135 -17.02 -21.15 -13.66
C THR A 135 -17.96 -20.52 -14.69
N ALA A 136 -19.27 -20.69 -14.53
CA ALA A 136 -20.25 -20.05 -15.40
C ALA A 136 -20.28 -18.52 -15.25
N VAL A 137 -20.14 -18.01 -14.02
CA VAL A 137 -19.98 -16.57 -13.75
C VAL A 137 -18.76 -16.03 -14.47
N LYS A 138 -17.59 -16.67 -14.29
CA LYS A 138 -16.34 -16.27 -14.94
C LYS A 138 -16.50 -16.24 -16.44
N ASN A 139 -16.98 -17.31 -17.06
CA ASN A 139 -17.15 -17.38 -18.52
C ASN A 139 -18.07 -16.29 -19.11
N GLU A 140 -19.00 -15.74 -18.31
CA GLU A 140 -19.91 -14.69 -18.75
C GLU A 140 -19.39 -13.27 -18.48
N ILE A 141 -18.59 -13.07 -17.41
CA ILE A 141 -18.07 -11.75 -16.98
C ILE A 141 -16.62 -11.50 -17.38
N ASP A 142 -15.83 -12.53 -17.74
CA ASP A 142 -14.38 -12.42 -17.90
C ASP A 142 -13.97 -11.26 -18.82
N GLY A 143 -12.95 -10.52 -18.40
CA GLY A 143 -12.46 -9.31 -19.08
C GLY A 143 -13.35 -8.06 -18.92
N ALA A 144 -14.59 -8.18 -18.43
CA ALA A 144 -15.45 -7.03 -18.13
C ALA A 144 -15.23 -6.49 -16.72
N PHE A 145 -15.17 -7.38 -15.73
CA PHE A 145 -15.02 -7.04 -14.31
C PHE A 145 -14.12 -8.06 -13.62
N ALA A 146 -13.41 -7.62 -12.59
CA ALA A 146 -12.80 -8.53 -11.63
C ALA A 146 -13.90 -9.25 -10.83
N ILE A 147 -13.64 -10.49 -10.43
CA ILE A 147 -14.63 -11.34 -9.75
C ILE A 147 -14.15 -11.58 -8.34
N GLY A 148 -15.01 -11.26 -7.37
CA GLY A 148 -14.79 -11.62 -5.98
C GLY A 148 -15.86 -12.57 -5.46
N ALA A 149 -15.65 -13.11 -4.26
CA ALA A 149 -16.66 -13.90 -3.57
C ALA A 149 -16.73 -13.54 -2.10
N TYR A 150 -17.94 -13.61 -1.54
CA TYR A 150 -18.18 -13.63 -0.09
C TYR A 150 -18.46 -15.05 0.37
N GLY A 151 -17.81 -15.54 1.43
CA GLY A 151 -18.12 -16.87 1.96
C GLY A 151 -17.15 -17.41 3.02
N SER A 152 -17.24 -18.72 3.28
CA SER A 152 -16.38 -19.44 4.23
C SER A 152 -14.92 -19.54 3.74
N GLY A 153 -13.99 -19.81 4.66
CA GLY A 153 -12.59 -19.97 4.28
C GLY A 153 -12.34 -21.11 3.29
N ALA A 154 -13.10 -22.20 3.36
CA ALA A 154 -13.01 -23.31 2.40
C ALA A 154 -13.50 -22.91 1.00
N VAL A 155 -14.64 -22.21 0.91
CA VAL A 155 -15.16 -21.67 -0.37
C VAL A 155 -14.12 -20.75 -1.01
N LEU A 156 -13.63 -19.77 -0.26
CA LEU A 156 -12.67 -18.79 -0.77
C LEU A 156 -11.35 -19.43 -1.19
N SER A 157 -10.82 -20.35 -0.38
CA SER A 157 -9.59 -21.07 -0.73
C SER A 157 -9.74 -21.88 -2.01
N LYS A 158 -10.90 -22.53 -2.21
CA LYS A 158 -11.17 -23.30 -3.43
C LYS A 158 -11.27 -22.37 -4.65
N LEU A 159 -12.10 -21.33 -4.58
CA LEU A 159 -12.33 -20.43 -5.71
C LEU A 159 -11.06 -19.68 -6.14
N VAL A 160 -10.19 -19.31 -5.18
CA VAL A 160 -8.87 -18.74 -5.48
C VAL A 160 -7.94 -19.78 -6.12
N ALA A 161 -7.91 -21.01 -5.62
CA ALA A 161 -7.07 -22.07 -6.17
C ALA A 161 -7.43 -22.42 -7.62
N GLU A 162 -8.73 -22.42 -7.94
CA GLU A 162 -9.26 -22.63 -9.30
C GLU A 162 -9.17 -21.36 -10.18
N ARG A 163 -8.62 -20.25 -9.66
CA ARG A 163 -8.48 -18.96 -10.36
C ARG A 163 -9.82 -18.39 -10.86
N LEU A 164 -10.90 -18.69 -10.13
CA LEU A 164 -12.25 -18.22 -10.44
C LEU A 164 -12.53 -16.83 -9.86
N ILE A 165 -11.81 -16.43 -8.81
CA ILE A 165 -11.93 -15.12 -8.16
C ILE A 165 -10.55 -14.50 -7.87
N THR A 166 -10.52 -13.18 -7.72
CA THR A 166 -9.34 -12.39 -7.31
C THR A 166 -9.57 -11.64 -5.99
N VAL A 167 -10.82 -11.38 -5.59
CA VAL A 167 -11.14 -10.66 -4.35
C VAL A 167 -11.92 -11.55 -3.37
N PRO A 168 -11.22 -12.29 -2.48
CA PRO A 168 -11.85 -13.08 -1.42
C PRO A 168 -12.29 -12.20 -0.22
N TRP A 169 -13.60 -12.13 0.01
CA TRP A 169 -14.24 -11.48 1.17
C TRP A 169 -14.73 -12.54 2.16
N MET A 170 -14.11 -12.60 3.33
CA MET A 170 -14.42 -13.61 4.34
C MET A 170 -15.66 -13.24 5.15
N SER A 171 -16.58 -14.20 5.28
CA SER A 171 -17.77 -14.10 6.13
C SER A 171 -17.41 -13.90 7.60
N MET A 172 -18.29 -13.23 8.37
CA MET A 172 -18.13 -13.09 9.82
C MET A 172 -18.25 -14.41 10.61
N SER A 173 -18.69 -15.49 9.95
CA SER A 173 -18.95 -16.79 10.57
C SER A 173 -17.66 -17.56 10.88
N ARG A 174 -17.17 -17.39 12.12
CA ARG A 174 -15.95 -18.06 12.64
C ARG A 174 -15.94 -19.58 12.55
N LEU A 175 -17.12 -20.21 12.55
CA LEU A 175 -17.27 -21.67 12.60
C LEU A 175 -17.53 -22.30 11.24
N PHE A 176 -17.67 -21.50 10.17
CA PHE A 176 -17.81 -22.08 8.84
C PHE A 176 -16.53 -22.82 8.44
N LEU A 177 -16.70 -23.82 7.58
CA LEU A 177 -15.64 -24.71 7.15
C LEU A 177 -14.45 -23.91 6.61
N GLY A 178 -13.27 -24.19 7.17
CA GLY A 178 -12.01 -23.60 6.73
C GLY A 178 -11.78 -22.13 7.11
N THR A 179 -12.71 -21.46 7.81
CA THR A 179 -12.59 -20.03 8.13
C THR A 179 -11.37 -19.72 8.98
N GLU A 180 -11.10 -20.50 10.03
CA GLU A 180 -9.94 -20.27 10.90
C GLU A 180 -8.62 -20.41 10.14
N GLN A 181 -8.47 -21.49 9.37
CA GLN A 181 -7.27 -21.74 8.57
C GLN A 181 -7.08 -20.66 7.50
N TYR A 182 -8.16 -20.26 6.83
CA TYR A 182 -8.10 -19.24 5.80
C TYR A 182 -7.79 -17.85 6.39
N PHE A 183 -8.31 -17.55 7.58
CA PHE A 183 -8.02 -16.32 8.31
C PHE A 183 -6.53 -16.19 8.60
N TYR A 184 -5.92 -17.23 9.18
CA TYR A 184 -4.47 -17.25 9.47
C TYR A 184 -3.61 -17.37 8.21
N SER A 185 -4.15 -17.87 7.09
CA SER A 185 -3.43 -17.91 5.81
C SER A 185 -3.16 -16.52 5.23
N ASN A 186 -3.85 -15.47 5.71
CA ASN A 186 -3.67 -14.10 5.24
C ASN A 186 -3.98 -13.88 3.74
N ARG A 187 -4.65 -14.85 3.08
CA ARG A 187 -5.01 -14.78 1.65
C ARG A 187 -6.38 -14.14 1.37
N TRP A 188 -7.02 -13.56 2.39
CA TRP A 188 -8.26 -12.81 2.25
C TRP A 188 -7.97 -11.34 1.92
N SER A 189 -8.78 -10.72 1.07
CA SER A 189 -8.70 -9.29 0.73
C SER A 189 -9.48 -8.45 1.73
N MET A 190 -10.64 -8.97 2.15
CA MET A 190 -11.50 -8.36 3.16
C MET A 190 -12.05 -9.42 4.12
N ARG A 191 -12.41 -8.99 5.33
CA ARG A 191 -13.07 -9.85 6.32
C ARG A 191 -14.15 -9.07 7.06
N GLN A 192 -15.36 -9.63 7.12
CA GLN A 192 -16.47 -9.11 7.89
C GLN A 192 -16.31 -9.41 9.38
N ILE A 193 -16.54 -8.42 10.22
CA ILE A 193 -16.34 -8.48 11.67
C ILE A 193 -17.68 -8.71 12.37
N PRO A 194 -17.83 -9.75 13.20
CA PRO A 194 -19.01 -9.93 14.02
C PRO A 194 -18.97 -9.04 15.28
N PRO A 195 -20.12 -8.59 15.83
CA PRO A 195 -21.48 -8.73 15.27
C PRO A 195 -21.83 -7.58 14.32
N GLU A 196 -22.95 -7.75 13.61
CA GLU A 196 -23.72 -6.66 13.00
C GLU A 196 -24.01 -5.58 14.05
N VAL A 197 -23.96 -4.32 13.63
CA VAL A 197 -24.11 -3.15 14.50
C VAL A 197 -25.16 -2.20 13.94
N THR A 198 -25.78 -1.41 14.83
CA THR A 198 -26.72 -0.36 14.44
C THR A 198 -26.17 0.99 14.88
N HIS A 199 -26.10 1.94 13.95
CA HIS A 199 -25.76 3.32 14.28
C HIS A 199 -26.94 3.98 14.99
N GLN A 200 -26.80 4.20 16.30
CA GLN A 200 -27.89 4.65 17.18
C GLN A 200 -28.60 5.91 16.69
N ALA A 201 -27.85 6.91 16.20
CA ALA A 201 -28.43 8.18 15.80
C ALA A 201 -29.27 8.12 14.52
N SER A 202 -28.96 7.20 13.59
CA SER A 202 -29.69 7.06 12.32
C SER A 202 -30.58 5.82 12.24
N GLY A 203 -30.42 4.86 13.14
CA GLY A 203 -31.07 3.55 13.10
C GLY A 203 -30.57 2.65 11.96
N VAL A 204 -29.49 3.02 11.27
CA VAL A 204 -28.95 2.25 10.13
C VAL A 204 -28.19 1.04 10.65
N GLY A 205 -28.61 -0.17 10.25
CA GLY A 205 -27.87 -1.41 10.45
C GLY A 205 -26.73 -1.55 9.43
N TYR A 206 -25.56 -1.97 9.90
CA TYR A 206 -24.36 -2.14 9.08
C TYR A 206 -23.42 -3.19 9.65
N ASP A 207 -22.59 -3.73 8.77
CA ASP A 207 -21.55 -4.69 9.09
C ASP A 207 -20.17 -4.07 8.83
N ARG A 208 -19.24 -4.28 9.77
CA ARG A 208 -17.88 -3.71 9.70
C ARG A 208 -16.96 -4.67 8.97
N ASN A 209 -16.11 -4.16 8.10
CA ASN A 209 -15.20 -4.96 7.30
C ASN A 209 -13.76 -4.41 7.40
N VAL A 210 -12.80 -5.31 7.64
CA VAL A 210 -11.36 -4.99 7.57
C VAL A 210 -10.87 -5.28 6.17
N VAL A 211 -10.19 -4.30 5.57
CA VAL A 211 -9.50 -4.44 4.29
C VAL A 211 -8.02 -4.72 4.55
N ARG A 212 -7.47 -5.79 3.95
CA ARG A 212 -6.06 -6.20 4.14
C ARG A 212 -5.16 -5.85 2.95
N VAL A 213 -5.73 -5.76 1.76
CA VAL A 213 -5.03 -5.41 0.53
C VAL A 213 -5.01 -3.89 0.33
N ARG A 214 -4.26 -3.42 -0.68
CA ARG A 214 -4.37 -2.02 -1.10
C ARG A 214 -5.78 -1.73 -1.62
N ARG A 215 -6.16 -0.45 -1.56
CA ARG A 215 -7.50 0.02 -1.93
C ARG A 215 -7.78 -0.27 -3.41
N GLU A 216 -6.79 -0.03 -4.24
CA GLU A 216 -6.82 -0.27 -5.70
C GLU A 216 -7.06 -1.75 -6.05
N GLU A 217 -6.57 -2.68 -5.21
CA GLU A 217 -6.73 -4.12 -5.43
C GLU A 217 -8.16 -4.62 -5.19
N LEU A 218 -9.01 -3.83 -4.51
CA LEU A 218 -10.42 -4.16 -4.36
C LEU A 218 -11.23 -3.90 -5.62
N GLY A 219 -10.74 -3.06 -6.55
CA GLY A 219 -11.48 -2.67 -7.75
C GLY A 219 -12.79 -1.94 -7.42
N VAL A 220 -12.80 -1.10 -6.38
CA VAL A 220 -13.96 -0.25 -6.08
C VAL A 220 -14.13 0.82 -7.15
N PHE A 221 -15.32 1.40 -7.25
CA PHE A 221 -15.56 2.47 -8.20
C PHE A 221 -16.28 3.65 -7.55
N GLN A 222 -16.14 4.81 -8.17
CA GLN A 222 -16.98 5.98 -7.94
C GLN A 222 -17.61 6.41 -9.27
N VAL A 223 -18.64 7.24 -9.19
CA VAL A 223 -19.46 7.69 -10.31
C VAL A 223 -19.60 9.20 -10.25
N ASP A 224 -19.39 9.88 -11.37
CA ASP A 224 -19.57 11.32 -11.49
C ASP A 224 -21.06 11.74 -11.58
N GLU A 225 -21.30 13.05 -11.61
CA GLU A 225 -22.66 13.61 -11.76
C GLU A 225 -23.32 13.22 -13.10
N ALA A 226 -22.53 12.91 -14.15
CA ALA A 226 -23.04 12.42 -15.43
C ALA A 226 -23.48 10.94 -15.35
N GLY A 227 -22.92 10.15 -14.43
CA GLY A 227 -23.16 8.72 -14.32
C GLY A 227 -22.02 7.87 -14.89
N GLU A 228 -20.90 8.49 -15.23
CA GLU A 228 -19.70 7.81 -15.72
C GLU A 228 -18.84 7.38 -14.54
N GLY A 229 -18.52 6.09 -14.48
CA GLY A 229 -17.73 5.54 -13.39
C GLY A 229 -16.25 5.44 -13.68
N LEU A 230 -15.49 5.51 -12.60
CA LEU A 230 -14.04 5.44 -12.57
C LEU A 230 -13.65 4.56 -11.39
N LEU A 231 -12.49 3.89 -11.48
CA LEU A 231 -11.95 3.21 -10.32
C LEU A 231 -11.65 4.25 -9.25
N ALA A 232 -12.11 4.00 -8.02
CA ALA A 232 -11.70 4.84 -6.90
C ALA A 232 -10.27 4.46 -6.52
N TRP A 233 -9.48 5.46 -6.10
CA TRP A 233 -8.09 5.27 -5.68
C TRP A 233 -7.14 4.78 -6.78
N ASP A 234 -7.58 4.77 -8.03
CA ASP A 234 -6.69 4.66 -9.18
C ASP A 234 -5.80 5.91 -9.21
N THR A 235 -4.50 5.70 -9.05
CA THR A 235 -3.50 6.76 -8.79
C THR A 235 -3.38 7.79 -9.91
N ASP A 236 -4.01 7.53 -11.07
CA ASP A 236 -4.08 8.45 -12.20
C ASP A 236 -5.38 9.29 -12.25
N ILE A 237 -6.41 8.98 -11.46
CA ILE A 237 -7.77 9.58 -11.59
C ILE A 237 -8.43 9.98 -10.25
N ASP A 238 -7.84 9.68 -9.09
CA ASP A 238 -8.38 10.02 -7.75
C ASP A 238 -8.40 11.54 -7.41
N ALA A 239 -8.27 12.40 -8.43
CA ALA A 239 -8.37 13.86 -8.34
C ALA A 239 -9.77 14.43 -8.73
N THR A 240 -10.74 13.61 -9.16
CA THR A 240 -11.98 14.15 -9.76
C THR A 240 -13.32 13.76 -9.13
N LEU A 241 -13.39 13.03 -8.02
CA LEU A 241 -14.68 12.66 -7.41
C LEU A 241 -14.74 13.09 -5.94
N GLY A 242 -15.41 14.22 -5.73
CA GLY A 242 -15.37 15.03 -4.52
C GLY A 242 -16.00 14.40 -3.27
N GLY A 243 -15.53 14.90 -2.13
CA GLY A 243 -16.02 14.65 -0.78
C GLY A 243 -15.17 15.44 0.21
N HIS A 244 -15.40 16.75 0.30
CA HIS A 244 -14.63 17.71 1.09
C HIS A 244 -14.40 17.27 2.55
N MET A 245 -13.12 17.18 2.97
CA MET A 245 -12.69 17.73 4.24
C MET A 245 -11.92 19.00 3.93
N ASP A 246 -12.24 20.09 4.62
CA ASP A 246 -11.57 21.38 4.50
C ASP A 246 -10.04 21.22 4.64
N ALA A 247 -9.35 21.29 3.51
CA ALA A 247 -7.98 21.74 3.43
C ALA A 247 -7.99 22.90 2.44
N ALA A 248 -7.64 24.07 2.94
CA ALA A 248 -7.66 25.34 2.23
C ALA A 248 -7.12 25.23 0.79
N ALA A 249 -7.90 25.74 -0.16
CA ALA A 249 -7.51 26.15 -1.51
C ALA A 249 -6.25 25.50 -2.11
N ILE A 250 -6.42 24.36 -2.81
CA ILE A 250 -5.47 23.93 -3.84
C ILE A 250 -6.14 24.15 -5.19
N GLU A 251 -6.00 25.38 -5.69
CA GLU A 251 -6.08 25.69 -7.11
C GLU A 251 -5.23 24.66 -7.87
N HIS A 252 -5.84 23.85 -8.75
CA HIS A 252 -5.12 22.91 -9.60
C HIS A 252 -4.23 23.71 -10.56
N ALA A 253 -3.02 23.97 -10.12
CA ALA A 253 -2.03 24.62 -10.93
C ALA A 253 -1.60 23.60 -11.99
N ILE A 254 -1.87 23.92 -13.26
CA ILE A 254 -1.63 23.04 -14.40
C ILE A 254 -0.11 22.97 -14.62
N GLY A 255 0.53 21.86 -14.24
CA GLY A 255 1.99 21.70 -14.35
C GLY A 255 2.49 20.26 -14.11
N PRO A 256 3.64 19.87 -14.68
CA PRO A 256 4.20 18.54 -14.45
C PRO A 256 4.60 18.35 -12.98
N GLN A 257 4.31 17.16 -12.44
CA GLN A 257 4.72 16.76 -11.09
C GLN A 257 6.23 16.54 -11.03
N LYS A 258 6.86 17.07 -9.99
CA LYS A 258 8.29 16.94 -9.69
C LYS A 258 8.50 16.45 -8.26
N ARG A 259 9.73 16.06 -7.96
CA ARG A 259 10.22 15.69 -6.63
C ARG A 259 11.40 16.57 -6.25
N VAL A 260 11.43 17.02 -5.00
CA VAL A 260 12.59 17.70 -4.42
C VAL A 260 13.74 16.69 -4.26
N THR A 261 14.94 17.09 -4.67
CA THR A 261 16.12 16.18 -4.73
C THR A 261 17.04 16.28 -3.53
N THR A 262 16.96 17.37 -2.74
CA THR A 262 17.82 17.63 -1.58
C THR A 262 16.97 18.15 -0.43
N GLU A 263 17.38 17.86 0.81
CA GLU A 263 16.78 18.47 1.98
C GLU A 263 17.17 19.96 2.07
N GLY A 264 16.25 20.80 2.57
CA GLY A 264 16.54 22.21 2.83
C GLY A 264 16.48 23.11 1.60
N LEU A 265 15.91 22.63 0.49
CA LEU A 265 15.58 23.49 -0.65
C LEU A 265 14.55 24.54 -0.20
N ARG A 266 14.85 25.82 -0.40
CA ARG A 266 13.96 26.90 0.05
C ARG A 266 12.94 27.29 -1.02
N LEU A 267 11.67 27.28 -0.65
CA LEU A 267 10.61 27.94 -1.40
C LEU A 267 10.63 29.44 -1.06
N ARG A 268 10.68 30.30 -2.08
CA ARG A 268 10.80 31.76 -1.90
C ARG A 268 9.71 32.51 -2.64
N THR A 269 9.43 33.74 -2.23
CA THR A 269 8.50 34.64 -2.94
C THR A 269 9.02 35.06 -4.32
N SER A 270 10.35 35.18 -4.46
CA SER A 270 11.09 35.40 -5.71
C SER A 270 12.53 34.87 -5.55
N PRO A 271 13.35 34.77 -6.61
CA PRO A 271 14.70 34.18 -6.52
C PRO A 271 15.57 34.75 -5.39
N ASN A 272 15.49 36.07 -5.21
CA ASN A 272 16.18 36.82 -4.15
C ASN A 272 15.24 37.30 -3.03
N GLY A 273 14.01 36.79 -3.01
CA GLY A 273 12.97 37.16 -2.07
C GLY A 273 13.04 36.39 -0.74
N GLU A 274 12.08 36.71 0.11
CA GLU A 274 11.89 36.07 1.42
C GLU A 274 11.65 34.56 1.27
N ILE A 275 12.13 33.81 2.26
CA ILE A 275 11.91 32.36 2.35
C ILE A 275 10.50 32.14 2.90
N ILE A 276 9.67 31.43 2.14
CA ILE A 276 8.35 31.00 2.57
C ILE A 276 8.51 29.83 3.55
N ARG A 277 9.24 28.79 3.14
CA ARG A 277 9.63 27.65 3.98
C ARG A 277 10.74 26.81 3.33
N ASP A 278 11.28 25.88 4.10
CA ASP A 278 12.09 24.79 3.58
C ASP A 278 11.20 23.67 3.03
N LEU A 279 11.63 23.07 1.92
CA LEU A 279 11.04 21.90 1.29
C LEU A 279 11.81 20.65 1.76
N THR A 280 11.07 19.57 1.95
CA THR A 280 11.64 18.30 2.38
C THR A 280 12.11 17.50 1.15
N ILE A 281 13.22 16.76 1.27
CA ILE A 281 13.65 15.84 0.21
C ILE A 281 12.51 14.88 -0.16
N GLY A 282 12.33 14.60 -1.45
CA GLY A 282 11.25 13.74 -1.96
C GLY A 282 9.86 14.39 -1.96
N GLU A 283 9.70 15.61 -1.44
CA GLU A 283 8.40 16.31 -1.44
C GLU A 283 7.88 16.50 -2.87
N ASN A 284 6.57 16.30 -3.02
CA ASN A 284 5.86 16.47 -4.29
C ASN A 284 5.63 17.96 -4.54
N VAL A 285 6.03 18.43 -5.71
CA VAL A 285 5.76 19.81 -6.14
C VAL A 285 5.24 19.83 -7.56
N THR A 286 4.33 20.75 -7.85
CA THR A 286 3.85 21.01 -9.20
C THR A 286 4.68 22.12 -9.81
N ASP A 287 5.27 21.87 -10.98
CA ASP A 287 6.10 22.83 -11.67
C ASP A 287 5.25 23.74 -12.58
N LEU A 288 5.21 25.03 -12.27
CA LEU A 288 4.34 26.03 -12.92
C LEU A 288 5.03 26.81 -14.05
N GLY A 289 6.28 26.44 -14.38
CA GLY A 289 7.04 27.09 -15.43
C GLY A 289 8.22 27.91 -14.91
N GLU A 290 8.79 28.72 -15.81
CA GLU A 290 9.96 29.54 -15.53
C GLU A 290 9.64 30.71 -14.59
N ALA A 291 10.58 31.01 -13.70
CA ALA A 291 10.55 32.22 -12.89
C ALA A 291 11.26 33.39 -13.61
N SER A 292 11.42 34.51 -12.92
CA SER A 292 12.03 35.73 -13.46
C SER A 292 13.54 35.63 -13.72
N GLU A 293 14.22 34.65 -13.13
CA GLU A 293 15.67 34.44 -13.24
C GLU A 293 15.97 33.05 -13.78
N ASP A 294 17.04 32.92 -14.56
CA ASP A 294 17.45 31.65 -15.16
C ASP A 294 17.73 30.58 -14.09
N GLY A 295 17.35 29.35 -14.40
CA GLY A 295 17.42 28.22 -13.48
C GLY A 295 16.39 28.21 -12.35
N TRP A 296 15.60 29.27 -12.15
CA TRP A 296 14.51 29.29 -11.16
C TRP A 296 13.17 28.85 -11.79
N ARG A 297 12.39 28.11 -11.01
CA ARG A 297 11.08 27.60 -11.41
C ARG A 297 10.01 28.11 -10.46
N LYS A 298 8.87 28.52 -10.99
CA LYS A 298 7.65 28.71 -10.20
C LYS A 298 7.12 27.34 -9.86
N ILE A 299 6.83 27.09 -8.59
CA ILE A 299 6.33 25.81 -8.13
C ILE A 299 5.20 26.00 -7.13
N LYS A 300 4.34 24.98 -7.05
CA LYS A 300 3.36 24.80 -5.99
C LYS A 300 3.72 23.58 -5.14
N ALA A 301 3.86 23.77 -3.84
CA ALA A 301 4.20 22.73 -2.88
C ALA A 301 3.12 22.67 -1.79
N GLY A 302 2.16 21.74 -1.96
CA GLY A 302 0.93 21.72 -1.17
C GLY A 302 0.07 22.95 -1.47
N THR A 303 -0.18 23.77 -0.45
CA THR A 303 -0.93 25.03 -0.57
C THR A 303 -0.04 26.23 -0.90
N ASP A 304 1.28 26.09 -0.76
CA ASP A 304 2.21 27.20 -0.93
C ASP A 304 2.66 27.32 -2.39
N GLU A 305 2.63 28.55 -2.91
CA GLU A 305 3.19 28.89 -4.22
C GLU A 305 4.37 29.85 -4.08
N GLY A 306 5.39 29.64 -4.89
CA GLY A 306 6.60 30.45 -4.87
C GLY A 306 7.56 30.01 -5.96
N VAL A 307 8.84 30.30 -5.76
CA VAL A 307 9.92 29.88 -6.64
C VAL A 307 10.96 29.05 -5.89
N ALA A 308 11.52 28.08 -6.58
CA ALA A 308 12.66 27.29 -6.12
C ALA A 308 13.65 27.08 -7.26
N PHE A 309 14.90 26.78 -6.92
CA PHE A 309 15.92 26.58 -7.94
C PHE A 309 15.76 25.21 -8.61
N GLY A 310 15.47 25.23 -9.91
CA GLY A 310 14.99 24.09 -10.69
C GLY A 310 15.95 22.92 -10.78
N LYS A 311 17.27 23.14 -10.63
CA LYS A 311 18.25 22.03 -10.61
C LYS A 311 18.02 21.04 -9.47
N TYR A 312 17.30 21.45 -8.43
CA TYR A 312 16.97 20.61 -7.29
C TYR A 312 15.60 19.93 -7.41
N LEU A 313 14.99 19.99 -8.59
CA LEU A 313 13.73 19.34 -8.91
C LEU A 313 13.96 18.27 -9.97
N ARG A 314 13.47 17.06 -9.74
CA ARG A 314 13.51 15.96 -10.71
C ARG A 314 12.12 15.50 -11.09
N SER A 315 11.97 14.94 -12.29
CA SER A 315 10.77 14.15 -12.59
C SER A 315 10.75 12.88 -11.71
N PRO A 316 9.57 12.37 -11.34
CA PRO A 316 9.45 11.07 -10.70
C PRO A 316 10.09 9.97 -11.55
N GLY A 317 10.78 9.02 -10.91
CA GLY A 317 11.35 7.83 -11.52
C GLY A 317 10.36 6.67 -11.56
N ARG A 318 10.87 5.43 -11.48
CA ARG A 318 10.03 4.23 -11.43
C ARG A 318 9.10 4.28 -10.20
N PRO A 319 7.80 3.97 -10.34
CA PRO A 319 6.85 4.01 -9.22
C PRO A 319 7.29 3.21 -8.00
N GLU A 320 7.91 2.05 -8.21
CA GLU A 320 8.41 1.16 -7.15
C GLU A 320 9.58 1.78 -6.37
N VAL A 321 10.43 2.56 -7.05
CA VAL A 321 11.52 3.29 -6.41
C VAL A 321 10.96 4.49 -5.66
N GLU A 322 10.03 5.25 -6.25
CA GLU A 322 9.39 6.38 -5.57
C GLU A 322 8.62 5.95 -4.30
N ALA A 323 7.96 4.80 -4.33
CA ALA A 323 7.28 4.23 -3.17
C ALA A 323 8.28 3.89 -2.04
N LEU A 324 9.44 3.32 -2.39
CA LEU A 324 10.52 3.04 -1.44
C LEU A 324 11.09 4.32 -0.83
N LEU A 325 11.38 5.33 -1.66
CA LEU A 325 11.88 6.62 -1.19
C LEU A 325 10.87 7.30 -0.26
N THR A 326 9.59 7.28 -0.63
CA THR A 326 8.50 7.82 0.19
C THR A 326 8.42 7.11 1.54
N ALA A 327 8.55 5.78 1.57
CA ALA A 327 8.56 5.01 2.80
C ALA A 327 9.79 5.34 3.68
N ALA A 328 10.99 5.43 3.09
CA ALA A 328 12.22 5.76 3.83
C ALA A 328 12.18 7.18 4.43
N ILE A 329 11.86 8.17 3.60
CA ILE A 329 11.77 9.59 3.98
C ILE A 329 10.62 9.79 4.96
N GLY A 330 9.50 9.09 4.78
CA GLY A 330 8.36 9.12 5.69
C GLY A 330 8.73 8.69 7.11
N GLU A 331 9.52 7.62 7.27
CA GLU A 331 10.01 7.22 8.59
C GLU A 331 11.03 8.22 9.16
N TRP A 332 11.89 8.81 8.34
CA TRP A 332 12.79 9.88 8.77
C TRP A 332 12.02 11.11 9.30
N VAL A 333 10.96 11.53 8.61
CA VAL A 333 10.04 12.59 9.07
C VAL A 333 9.30 12.16 10.33
N ARG A 334 8.86 10.90 10.42
CA ARG A 334 8.19 10.33 11.60
C ARG A 334 9.09 10.32 12.84
N PHE A 335 10.41 10.22 12.65
CA PHE A 335 11.44 10.37 13.69
C PHE A 335 11.96 11.81 13.80
N GLU A 336 11.11 12.79 13.49
CA GLU A 336 11.36 14.22 13.66
C GLU A 336 12.61 14.73 12.92
N LYS A 337 12.89 14.14 11.76
CA LYS A 337 14.10 14.40 10.96
C LYS A 337 15.39 14.04 11.71
N GLY A 338 15.38 12.93 12.43
CA GLY A 338 16.55 12.41 13.19
C GLY A 338 16.77 13.08 14.54
N ARG A 339 15.78 13.81 15.06
CA ARG A 339 15.84 14.43 16.40
C ARG A 339 15.17 13.60 17.49
N ALA A 340 14.31 12.66 17.10
CA ALA A 340 13.68 11.72 18.00
C ALA A 340 14.68 10.69 18.54
N ASN A 341 14.39 10.12 19.72
CA ASN A 341 15.16 9.01 20.29
C ASN A 341 14.30 7.73 20.34
N GLU A 342 14.88 6.61 19.95
CA GLU A 342 14.20 5.31 19.86
C GLU A 342 13.57 4.81 21.16
N ALA A 343 14.10 5.19 22.34
CA ALA A 343 13.57 4.75 23.62
C ALA A 343 12.38 5.60 24.10
N SER A 344 12.21 6.81 23.56
CA SER A 344 11.14 7.73 23.96
C SER A 344 9.79 7.34 23.40
N ASP A 345 8.71 7.72 24.08
CA ASP A 345 7.34 7.62 23.54
C ASP A 345 7.12 8.75 22.53
N PRO A 346 6.51 8.50 21.35
CA PRO A 346 5.96 7.23 20.88
C PRO A 346 6.95 6.32 20.10
N PHE A 347 8.19 6.75 19.88
CA PHE A 347 9.14 6.15 18.93
C PHE A 347 9.48 4.68 19.18
N TYR A 348 9.58 4.23 20.43
CA TYR A 348 9.83 2.81 20.70
C TYR A 348 8.71 1.90 20.16
N LYS A 349 7.46 2.41 20.08
CA LYS A 349 6.32 1.71 19.47
C LYS A 349 6.45 1.66 17.95
N TYR A 350 7.05 2.68 17.33
CA TYR A 350 7.33 2.66 15.90
C TYR A 350 8.41 1.62 15.57
N VAL A 351 9.46 1.53 16.40
CA VAL A 351 10.45 0.45 16.30
C VAL A 351 9.80 -0.93 16.51
N ARG A 352 8.81 -1.04 17.41
CA ARG A 352 8.02 -2.27 17.60
C ARG A 352 7.28 -2.70 16.32
N GLU A 353 6.70 -1.77 15.57
CA GLU A 353 6.06 -2.05 14.27
C GLU A 353 7.07 -2.66 13.28
N MET A 354 8.27 -2.10 13.22
CA MET A 354 9.34 -2.56 12.32
C MET A 354 9.77 -3.99 12.64
N TRP A 355 9.97 -4.31 13.93
CA TRP A 355 10.29 -5.67 14.37
C TRP A 355 9.15 -6.66 14.14
N ALA A 356 7.91 -6.25 14.43
CA ALA A 356 6.73 -7.09 14.21
C ALA A 356 6.60 -7.53 12.74
N ALA A 357 6.98 -6.66 11.81
CA ALA A 357 6.94 -6.95 10.38
C ALA A 357 7.91 -8.05 9.92
N ILE A 358 8.86 -8.46 10.77
CA ILE A 358 9.75 -9.59 10.54
C ILE A 358 9.60 -10.70 11.60
N GLY A 359 8.52 -10.65 12.39
CA GLY A 359 8.17 -11.69 13.35
C GLY A 359 8.92 -11.62 14.68
N GLU A 360 9.64 -10.53 14.96
CA GLU A 360 10.44 -10.39 16.17
C GLU A 360 9.67 -9.64 17.27
N PRO A 361 9.95 -9.89 18.56
CA PRO A 361 9.21 -9.32 19.68
C PRO A 361 9.76 -7.98 20.18
N TYR A 362 10.84 -7.48 19.60
CA TYR A 362 11.59 -6.33 20.12
C TYR A 362 10.92 -4.98 19.83
N ASP A 363 11.37 -3.95 20.55
CA ASP A 363 11.02 -2.54 20.42
C ASP A 363 12.26 -1.65 20.64
N GLY A 364 12.09 -0.32 20.60
CA GLY A 364 13.20 0.64 20.78
C GLY A 364 13.79 0.71 22.20
N ARG A 365 13.38 -0.17 23.11
CA ARG A 365 13.92 -0.27 24.48
C ARG A 365 14.53 -1.64 24.78
N SER A 366 14.45 -2.55 23.82
CA SER A 366 14.79 -3.94 24.00
C SER A 366 16.30 -4.13 24.16
N LYS A 367 16.67 -5.03 25.07
CA LYS A 367 18.05 -5.42 25.35
C LYS A 367 18.20 -6.93 25.27
N TYR A 368 19.33 -7.39 24.77
CA TYR A 368 19.74 -8.78 24.86
C TYR A 368 20.03 -9.17 26.32
N PRO A 369 20.09 -10.48 26.65
CA PRO A 369 20.41 -10.93 28.01
C PRO A 369 21.76 -10.43 28.55
N ASN A 370 22.71 -10.11 27.67
CA ASN A 370 24.00 -9.52 28.02
C ASN A 370 23.94 -8.01 28.31
N GLY A 371 22.76 -7.39 28.23
CA GLY A 371 22.53 -5.97 28.50
C GLY A 371 22.76 -5.04 27.30
N GLU A 372 23.22 -5.56 26.17
CA GLU A 372 23.38 -4.79 24.93
C GLU A 372 22.02 -4.44 24.31
N GLU A 373 21.89 -3.25 23.76
CA GLU A 373 20.69 -2.83 23.04
C GLU A 373 20.52 -3.64 21.76
N VAL A 374 19.26 -3.95 21.42
CA VAL A 374 18.92 -4.72 20.22
C VAL A 374 18.86 -3.78 19.02
N PRO A 375 19.84 -3.84 18.08
CA PRO A 375 19.91 -2.88 17.00
C PRO A 375 18.82 -3.12 15.96
N TRP A 376 17.97 -2.14 15.70
CA TRP A 376 16.81 -2.26 14.81
C TRP A 376 17.05 -1.79 13.38
N SER A 377 18.29 -1.42 13.02
CA SER A 377 18.67 -0.97 11.67
C SER A 377 18.27 -1.95 10.54
N ALA A 378 18.34 -3.27 10.75
CA ALA A 378 17.93 -4.23 9.73
C ALA A 378 16.40 -4.41 9.67
N ALA A 379 15.72 -4.30 10.81
CA ALA A 379 14.26 -4.24 10.88
C ALA A 379 13.73 -2.99 10.16
N PHE A 380 14.41 -1.84 10.28
CA PHE A 380 14.09 -0.64 9.53
C PHE A 380 14.16 -0.86 8.01
N ILE A 381 15.26 -1.42 7.49
CA ILE A 381 15.38 -1.71 6.05
C ILE A 381 14.27 -2.67 5.61
N SER A 382 14.05 -3.74 6.36
CA SER A 382 12.99 -4.70 6.09
C SER A 382 11.60 -4.06 6.11
N TRP A 383 11.34 -3.14 7.03
CA TRP A 383 10.09 -2.39 7.15
C TRP A 383 9.86 -1.46 5.96
N VAL A 384 10.86 -0.64 5.61
CA VAL A 384 10.78 0.31 4.50
C VAL A 384 10.58 -0.44 3.18
N VAL A 385 11.36 -1.49 2.92
CA VAL A 385 11.22 -2.33 1.73
C VAL A 385 9.86 -3.01 1.68
N ARG A 386 9.31 -3.47 2.83
CA ARG A 386 7.96 -4.04 2.89
C ARG A 386 6.88 -3.00 2.58
N LYS A 387 7.01 -1.79 3.13
CA LYS A 387 6.08 -0.67 2.88
C LYS A 387 6.08 -0.21 1.42
N ALA A 388 7.21 -0.34 0.72
CA ALA A 388 7.35 0.06 -0.67
C ALA A 388 6.50 -0.76 -1.65
N GLY A 389 5.91 -1.88 -1.21
CA GLY A 389 4.85 -2.58 -1.93
C GLY A 389 5.24 -3.92 -2.55
N PRO A 390 4.34 -4.53 -3.34
CA PRO A 390 4.43 -5.92 -3.76
C PRO A 390 5.60 -6.22 -4.71
N ALA A 391 6.15 -5.22 -5.41
CA ALA A 391 7.34 -5.40 -6.23
C ALA A 391 8.57 -5.85 -5.40
N TYR A 392 8.54 -5.66 -4.08
CA TYR A 392 9.57 -6.10 -3.15
C TYR A 392 9.20 -7.40 -2.40
N ALA A 393 8.11 -8.09 -2.77
CA ALA A 393 7.61 -9.26 -2.02
C ALA A 393 8.64 -10.39 -1.86
N ASN A 394 9.56 -10.53 -2.82
CA ASN A 394 10.61 -11.56 -2.81
C ASN A 394 11.92 -11.10 -2.13
N PHE A 395 11.93 -9.93 -1.48
CA PHE A 395 13.04 -9.48 -0.64
C PHE A 395 13.26 -10.45 0.54
N GLN A 396 14.51 -10.68 0.91
CA GLN A 396 14.85 -11.55 2.04
C GLN A 396 14.78 -10.77 3.36
N PHE A 397 13.57 -10.54 3.88
CA PHE A 397 13.37 -9.85 5.16
C PHE A 397 14.11 -10.55 6.30
N ALA A 398 14.86 -9.79 7.11
CA ALA A 398 15.70 -10.35 8.16
C ALA A 398 16.05 -9.33 9.24
N ALA A 399 16.32 -9.84 10.44
CA ALA A 399 16.86 -9.10 11.59
C ALA A 399 18.35 -8.73 11.42
N SER A 400 19.02 -9.19 10.36
CA SER A 400 20.43 -8.92 10.09
C SER A 400 20.66 -8.45 8.67
N HIS A 401 21.47 -7.39 8.52
CA HIS A 401 21.89 -6.81 7.25
C HIS A 401 22.57 -7.82 6.33
N SER A 402 23.44 -8.67 6.88
CA SER A 402 24.22 -9.64 6.12
C SER A 402 23.34 -10.66 5.38
N VAL A 403 22.13 -10.93 5.87
CA VAL A 403 21.23 -11.95 5.31
C VAL A 403 20.65 -11.48 3.97
N PHE A 404 20.06 -10.28 3.91
CA PHE A 404 19.51 -9.78 2.66
C PHE A 404 20.60 -9.38 1.65
N VAL A 405 21.78 -8.96 2.13
CA VAL A 405 22.91 -8.68 1.24
C VAL A 405 23.46 -9.96 0.62
N ASN A 406 23.67 -11.01 1.41
CA ASN A 406 24.06 -12.31 0.87
C ASN A 406 23.03 -12.82 -0.16
N ASN A 407 21.73 -12.66 0.14
CA ASN A 407 20.67 -13.04 -0.78
C ASN A 407 20.72 -12.26 -2.10
N ALA A 408 20.92 -10.94 -2.05
CA ALA A 408 21.00 -10.10 -3.25
C ALA A 408 22.26 -10.41 -4.09
N ILE A 409 23.40 -10.68 -3.46
CA ILE A 409 24.62 -11.12 -4.17
C ILE A 409 24.37 -12.46 -4.86
N LYS A 410 23.83 -13.45 -4.14
CA LYS A 410 23.48 -14.76 -4.71
C LYS A 410 22.45 -14.62 -5.83
N ALA A 411 21.47 -13.74 -5.69
CA ALA A 411 20.46 -13.48 -6.72
C ALA A 411 21.10 -13.02 -8.03
N ARG A 412 22.08 -12.11 -7.95
CA ARG A 412 22.86 -11.68 -9.11
C ARG A 412 23.65 -12.84 -9.73
N VAL A 413 24.46 -13.53 -8.91
CA VAL A 413 25.35 -14.62 -9.38
C VAL A 413 24.57 -15.76 -10.03
N THR A 414 23.35 -16.01 -9.57
CA THR A 414 22.47 -17.08 -10.08
C THR A 414 21.40 -16.59 -11.06
N GLY A 415 21.42 -15.31 -11.46
CA GLY A 415 20.49 -14.75 -12.45
C GLY A 415 19.02 -14.72 -12.02
N ARG A 416 18.74 -14.61 -10.71
CA ARG A 416 17.38 -14.62 -10.15
C ARG A 416 16.68 -13.28 -10.38
N GLN A 417 15.89 -13.23 -11.46
CA GLN A 417 15.11 -12.05 -11.85
C GLN A 417 13.91 -11.77 -10.94
N ASP A 418 13.42 -12.76 -10.18
CA ASP A 418 12.33 -12.59 -9.23
C ASP A 418 12.72 -11.80 -7.98
N LYS A 419 14.01 -11.50 -7.79
CA LYS A 419 14.53 -10.80 -6.62
C LYS A 419 14.60 -9.29 -6.87
N PRO A 420 14.09 -8.45 -5.93
CA PRO A 420 14.04 -7.00 -6.13
C PRO A 420 15.39 -6.30 -6.00
N TYR A 421 16.43 -6.99 -5.53
CA TYR A 421 17.79 -6.46 -5.43
C TYR A 421 18.83 -7.45 -5.91
N TRP A 422 19.82 -6.93 -6.62
CA TRP A 422 21.05 -7.63 -6.99
C TRP A 422 22.26 -6.95 -6.37
N GLY A 423 23.18 -7.71 -5.78
CA GLY A 423 24.36 -7.17 -5.11
C GLY A 423 25.57 -7.06 -6.03
N PHE A 424 26.22 -5.91 -6.07
CA PHE A 424 27.39 -5.59 -6.89
C PHE A 424 28.53 -5.03 -6.06
N ARG A 425 29.76 -5.11 -6.58
CA ARG A 425 30.89 -4.34 -6.08
C ARG A 425 30.70 -2.88 -6.50
N ILE A 426 31.23 -1.97 -5.69
CA ILE A 426 31.16 -0.52 -5.98
C ILE A 426 31.89 -0.09 -7.26
N THR A 427 32.73 -0.95 -7.82
CA THR A 427 33.44 -0.73 -9.09
C THR A 427 32.68 -1.25 -10.30
N GLU A 428 31.55 -1.92 -10.11
CA GLU A 428 30.78 -2.55 -11.19
C GLU A 428 29.55 -1.73 -11.57
N GLU A 429 28.90 -1.08 -10.60
CA GLU A 429 27.67 -0.33 -10.81
C GLU A 429 27.70 1.01 -10.06
N LYS A 430 27.00 2.00 -10.62
CA LYS A 430 26.83 3.31 -9.99
C LYS A 430 25.64 3.31 -9.04
N PRO A 431 25.71 3.99 -7.88
CA PRO A 431 24.57 4.12 -7.00
C PRO A 431 23.48 4.98 -7.64
N GLU A 432 22.24 4.54 -7.47
CA GLU A 432 21.03 5.24 -7.91
C GLU A 432 20.03 5.33 -6.77
N LEU A 433 19.03 6.20 -6.93
CA LEU A 433 17.95 6.34 -5.97
C LEU A 433 17.26 5.00 -5.70
N GLY A 434 17.05 4.70 -4.42
CA GLY A 434 16.41 3.47 -3.95
C GLY A 434 17.34 2.24 -3.89
N ASP A 435 18.62 2.37 -4.23
CA ASP A 435 19.62 1.34 -3.95
C ASP A 435 19.89 1.22 -2.44
N ILE A 436 20.50 0.10 -2.03
CA ILE A 436 20.95 -0.11 -0.65
C ILE A 436 22.47 -0.20 -0.63
N ILE A 437 23.13 0.58 0.22
CA ILE A 437 24.59 0.52 0.41
C ILE A 437 24.88 -0.22 1.71
N GLN A 438 25.65 -1.31 1.64
CA GLN A 438 26.13 -2.02 2.82
C GLN A 438 27.55 -1.58 3.17
N ARG A 439 27.81 -1.28 4.44
CA ARG A 439 29.14 -0.94 4.96
C ARG A 439 29.55 -1.79 6.15
N ASN A 440 30.86 -1.84 6.35
CA ASN A 440 31.48 -2.34 7.56
C ASN A 440 31.13 -1.46 8.77
N ARG A 441 31.02 -2.08 9.95
CA ARG A 441 30.78 -1.39 11.22
C ARG A 441 31.59 -2.00 12.36
N SER A 442 31.65 -1.29 13.48
CA SER A 442 32.29 -1.75 14.73
C SER A 442 33.76 -2.17 14.56
N GLY A 443 34.51 -1.48 13.70
CA GLY A 443 35.94 -1.73 13.48
C GLY A 443 36.28 -3.04 12.74
N ARG A 444 35.28 -3.84 12.34
CA ARG A 444 35.51 -5.06 11.55
C ARG A 444 35.56 -4.73 10.06
N THR A 445 36.23 -5.58 9.29
CA THR A 445 36.35 -5.42 7.83
C THR A 445 36.02 -6.73 7.13
N PHE A 446 34.99 -6.67 6.29
CA PHE A 446 34.52 -7.73 5.41
C PHE A 446 34.55 -7.22 3.97
N SER A 447 34.83 -8.11 3.03
CA SER A 447 34.83 -7.82 1.60
C SER A 447 33.55 -8.31 0.94
N TYR A 448 33.28 -7.85 -0.28
CA TYR A 448 32.20 -8.38 -1.12
C TYR A 448 32.26 -9.92 -1.23
N SER A 449 33.45 -10.48 -1.46
CA SER A 449 33.63 -11.94 -1.57
C SER A 449 33.37 -12.68 -0.26
N TYR A 450 33.61 -12.03 0.88
CA TYR A 450 33.19 -12.59 2.18
C TYR A 450 31.66 -12.58 2.29
N ALA A 451 31.03 -11.45 1.95
CA ALA A 451 29.57 -11.28 1.97
C ALA A 451 28.82 -12.21 1.02
N GLU A 452 29.44 -12.61 -0.10
CA GLU A 452 28.91 -13.60 -1.05
C GLU A 452 28.74 -14.99 -0.42
N ASN A 453 29.66 -15.38 0.46
CA ASN A 453 29.75 -16.72 1.02
C ASN A 453 29.21 -16.85 2.45
N HIS A 454 28.93 -15.73 3.13
CA HIS A 454 28.47 -15.71 4.52
C HIS A 454 27.18 -14.90 4.63
N ALA A 455 26.22 -15.38 5.43
CA ALA A 455 24.99 -14.66 5.75
C ALA A 455 24.98 -14.09 7.17
N GLU A 456 26.05 -14.32 7.95
CA GLU A 456 26.15 -13.96 9.36
C GLU A 456 27.45 -13.19 9.62
N TYR A 457 27.36 -11.86 9.60
CA TYR A 457 28.45 -10.97 10.01
C TYR A 457 27.93 -9.58 10.31
N ILE A 458 28.64 -8.89 11.20
CA ILE A 458 28.25 -7.55 11.63
C ILE A 458 28.46 -6.54 10.50
N SER A 459 27.37 -5.89 10.09
CA SER A 459 27.35 -4.89 9.01
C SER A 459 26.17 -3.94 9.21
N HIS A 460 26.12 -2.88 8.42
CA HIS A 460 25.03 -1.92 8.41
C HIS A 460 24.69 -1.57 6.96
N SER A 461 23.42 -1.32 6.67
CA SER A 461 22.97 -0.94 5.33
C SER A 461 21.93 0.16 5.43
N ASP A 462 21.97 1.08 4.46
CA ASP A 462 21.15 2.27 4.38
C ASP A 462 20.61 2.45 2.94
N ILE A 463 19.52 3.19 2.76
CA ILE A 463 18.84 3.38 1.46
C ILE A 463 19.28 4.69 0.83
N VAL A 464 19.69 4.67 -0.45
CA VAL A 464 20.05 5.86 -1.22
C VAL A 464 18.82 6.71 -1.51
N VAL A 465 18.81 7.95 -1.03
CA VAL A 465 17.71 8.91 -1.23
C VAL A 465 18.11 10.17 -1.97
N GLU A 466 19.41 10.42 -2.10
CA GLU A 466 19.97 11.55 -2.86
C GLU A 466 21.21 11.10 -3.62
N VAL A 467 21.31 11.52 -4.88
CA VAL A 467 22.48 11.33 -5.73
C VAL A 467 22.83 12.68 -6.36
N THR A 468 24.04 13.14 -6.10
CA THR A 468 24.63 14.33 -6.71
C THR A 468 25.84 13.92 -7.55
N PRO A 469 26.48 14.83 -8.31
CA PRO A 469 27.71 14.49 -9.05
C PRO A 469 28.85 13.98 -8.16
N ASP A 470 28.93 14.48 -6.92
CA ASP A 470 30.09 14.27 -6.04
C ASP A 470 29.82 13.30 -4.88
N VAL A 471 28.55 13.17 -4.47
CA VAL A 471 28.16 12.36 -3.31
C VAL A 471 26.81 11.67 -3.50
N VAL A 472 26.64 10.53 -2.84
CA VAL A 472 25.33 9.94 -2.54
C VAL A 472 25.01 10.03 -1.06
N ARG A 473 23.77 10.35 -0.72
CA ARG A 473 23.28 10.34 0.66
C ARG A 473 22.23 9.26 0.86
N VAL A 474 22.27 8.70 2.05
CA VAL A 474 21.44 7.56 2.45
C VAL A 474 20.60 7.89 3.69
N ILE A 475 19.52 7.13 3.87
CA ILE A 475 18.70 7.11 5.09
C ILE A 475 18.82 5.74 5.75
N GLY A 476 19.09 5.76 7.05
CA GLY A 476 19.28 4.59 7.89
C GLY A 476 18.49 4.66 9.19
N GLY A 477 18.04 3.51 9.67
CA GLY A 477 17.46 3.36 11.00
C GLY A 477 18.51 2.97 12.03
N ASN A 478 18.29 3.32 13.31
CA ASN A 478 19.20 3.06 14.42
C ASN A 478 20.63 3.60 14.15
N VAL A 479 20.69 4.82 13.63
CA VAL A 479 21.95 5.57 13.42
C VAL A 479 21.87 6.78 14.34
N GLY A 480 22.60 6.74 15.45
CA GLY A 480 22.42 7.72 16.53
C GLY A 480 21.07 7.55 17.24
N ASP A 481 20.62 6.31 17.39
CA ASP A 481 19.41 5.93 18.11
C ASP A 481 18.11 6.52 17.52
N THR A 482 18.11 6.74 16.20
CA THR A 482 17.01 7.36 15.44
C THR A 482 17.02 6.93 13.97
N VAL A 483 16.07 7.42 13.17
CA VAL A 483 16.18 7.39 11.70
C VAL A 483 16.95 8.63 11.27
N SER A 484 18.08 8.45 10.60
CA SER A 484 19.00 9.55 10.27
C SER A 484 19.13 9.77 8.77
N PHE A 485 19.30 11.04 8.43
CA PHE A 485 19.70 11.56 7.12
C PHE A 485 20.78 12.62 7.34
N GLY A 486 21.91 12.50 6.64
CA GLY A 486 23.04 13.41 6.83
C GLY A 486 24.00 13.00 7.96
N GLY A 487 25.27 13.39 7.83
CA GLY A 487 26.39 13.01 8.71
C GLY A 487 27.45 12.14 8.00
N GLU A 488 28.63 12.02 8.60
CA GLU A 488 29.80 11.37 7.98
C GLU A 488 29.57 9.92 7.53
N ILE A 489 28.63 9.21 8.15
CA ILE A 489 28.32 7.80 7.85
C ILE A 489 27.05 7.62 7.01
N GLN A 490 26.40 8.71 6.61
CA GLN A 490 25.20 8.73 5.76
C GLN A 490 25.48 9.40 4.40
N GLU A 491 26.74 9.67 4.08
CA GLU A 491 27.20 10.24 2.83
C GLU A 491 28.38 9.42 2.30
N TYR A 492 28.42 9.17 0.98
CA TYR A 492 29.52 8.50 0.31
C TYR A 492 29.97 9.32 -0.90
N GLU A 493 31.27 9.58 -0.97
CA GLU A 493 31.89 10.28 -2.09
C GLU A 493 31.89 9.43 -3.37
N LEU A 494 31.65 10.10 -4.48
CA LEU A 494 31.72 9.56 -5.83
C LEU A 494 33.00 10.03 -6.53
N ASP A 495 33.55 9.19 -7.39
CA ASP A 495 34.61 9.58 -8.32
C ASP A 495 34.04 10.37 -9.52
N GLY A 496 34.92 10.90 -10.38
CA GLY A 496 34.50 11.67 -11.56
C GLY A 496 33.68 10.88 -12.59
N ASN A 497 33.54 9.56 -12.43
CA ASN A 497 32.71 8.69 -13.26
C ASN A 497 31.37 8.35 -12.57
N GLY A 498 31.14 8.80 -11.33
CA GLY A 498 29.94 8.55 -10.53
C GLY A 498 29.94 7.22 -9.78
N PHE A 499 31.08 6.55 -9.61
CA PHE A 499 31.20 5.35 -8.77
C PHE A 499 31.58 5.73 -7.34
N ILE A 500 31.14 4.95 -6.35
CA ILE A 500 31.53 5.17 -4.95
C ILE A 500 33.05 4.99 -4.84
N LYS A 501 33.76 5.98 -4.28
CA LYS A 501 35.21 5.88 -4.08
C LYS A 501 35.56 4.73 -3.13
N PRO A 502 36.67 4.01 -3.38
CA PRO A 502 37.16 3.00 -2.45
C PRO A 502 37.59 3.65 -1.11
N GLY A 503 37.76 2.82 -0.06
CA GLY A 503 38.20 3.29 1.26
C GLY A 503 37.07 3.76 2.20
N GLN A 504 35.84 3.89 1.69
CA GLN A 504 34.66 4.32 2.46
C GLN A 504 33.94 3.16 3.18
N LYS A 505 34.67 2.06 3.44
CA LYS A 505 34.18 0.88 4.18
C LYS A 505 32.98 0.13 3.57
N VAL A 506 32.59 0.46 2.33
CA VAL A 506 31.50 -0.20 1.61
C VAL A 506 31.87 -1.64 1.26
N ILE A 507 30.96 -2.56 1.53
CA ILE A 507 31.07 -3.99 1.23
C ILE A 507 30.40 -4.30 -0.11
N ALA A 508 29.17 -3.82 -0.29
CA ALA A 508 28.35 -4.10 -1.47
C ALA A 508 27.36 -2.97 -1.76
N LEU A 509 27.05 -2.78 -3.04
CA LEU A 509 25.95 -1.96 -3.54
C LEU A 509 24.83 -2.88 -4.02
N LEU A 510 23.65 -2.79 -3.42
CA LEU A 510 22.48 -3.54 -3.81
C LEU A 510 21.64 -2.69 -4.78
N LYS A 511 21.69 -3.05 -6.05
CA LYS A 511 20.94 -2.39 -7.12
C LYS A 511 19.48 -2.75 -7.04
N ASN A 512 18.63 -1.72 -6.96
CA ASN A 512 17.18 -1.87 -6.93
C ASN A 512 16.66 -2.20 -8.34
N ARG A 513 15.99 -3.35 -8.43
CA ARG A 513 15.42 -3.90 -9.65
C ARG A 513 13.89 -4.07 -9.56
N ALA A 514 13.27 -3.60 -8.48
CA ALA A 514 11.82 -3.63 -8.37
C ALA A 514 11.19 -2.86 -9.54
N GLY A 515 10.17 -3.47 -10.16
CA GLY A 515 9.49 -2.93 -11.34
C GLY A 515 10.21 -3.16 -12.67
N LEU A 516 11.43 -3.69 -12.68
CA LEU A 516 12.09 -4.07 -13.93
C LEU A 516 11.57 -5.45 -14.38
N ILE A 517 10.87 -5.48 -15.52
CA ILE A 517 10.47 -6.72 -16.17
C ILE A 517 11.74 -7.42 -16.69
N GLY A 518 11.88 -8.70 -16.35
CA GLY A 518 13.03 -9.53 -16.70
C GLY A 518 13.11 -9.93 -18.16
#